data_AF-A0A9D8UXX2-F1
#
_entry.id   AF-A0A9D8UXX2-F1
#
_cell.length_a   1.000
_cell.length_b   1.000
_cell.length_c   1.000
_cell.angle_alpha   90.00
_cell.angle_beta   90.00
_cell.angle_gamma   90.00
#
_symmetry.space_group_name_H-M   'P 1'
#
loop_
_entity.id
_entity.type
_entity.pdbx_description
1 polymer ?
#
loop_
_entity_poly.entity_id
_entity_poly.type
_entity_poly.pdbx_seq_one_letter_code
_entity_poly.pdbx_strand_id
1 'polypeptide(L)'
;MTIHTSIDPCIRAEMGKWLKMDFEFSHFVTLATNDAGLSPATMRRRLKSWDARVNRALYGPKWQKHQDELIWFFAFLEKPSANPHWHLMLRIVGRWNEDPVSTYSEFHRAAFIGWKQLMPSGTIDVQAIRAGYSSVEEYVLKELRGAIQYSSFVTPDELRH
;
A
#
# COMPACT_ATOMS: atom_id res chain seq x y z
N MET A 1 -10.82 2.05 -28.78
CA MET A 1 -9.60 2.89 -28.78
C MET A 1 -8.97 2.76 -27.40
N THR A 2 -8.04 1.83 -27.25
CA THR A 2 -7.43 1.50 -25.96
C THR A 2 -6.32 2.51 -25.70
N ILE A 3 -6.55 3.45 -24.79
CA ILE A 3 -5.51 4.39 -24.36
C ILE A 3 -4.55 3.60 -23.47
N HIS A 4 -3.48 3.09 -24.06
CA HIS A 4 -2.31 2.64 -23.30
C HIS A 4 -1.64 3.90 -22.74
N THR A 5 -2.07 4.35 -21.57
CA THR A 5 -1.28 5.30 -20.78
C THR A 5 -0.07 4.54 -20.25
N SER A 6 1.01 4.54 -21.04
CA SER A 6 2.34 4.19 -20.55
C SER A 6 2.66 5.10 -19.37
N ILE A 7 3.21 4.52 -18.30
CA ILE A 7 3.84 5.26 -17.21
C ILE A 7 4.72 6.38 -17.80
N ASP A 8 4.54 7.62 -17.34
CA ASP A 8 5.44 8.71 -17.71
C ASP A 8 6.89 8.28 -17.41
N PRO A 9 7.78 8.24 -18.42
CA PRO A 9 9.15 7.79 -18.24
C PRO A 9 9.91 8.55 -17.13
N CYS A 10 9.56 9.81 -16.88
CA CYS A 10 10.12 10.61 -15.80
C CYS A 10 9.64 10.12 -14.43
N ILE A 11 8.34 9.84 -14.28
CA ILE A 11 7.80 9.24 -13.04
C ILE A 11 8.41 7.87 -12.80
N ARG A 12 8.59 7.05 -13.85
CA ARG A 12 9.27 5.75 -13.74
C ARG A 12 10.71 5.89 -13.25
N ALA A 13 11.45 6.84 -13.79
CA ALA A 13 12.84 7.09 -13.42
C ALA A 13 12.94 7.61 -11.99
N GLU A 14 12.07 8.53 -11.58
CA GLU A 14 12.01 9.04 -10.20
C GLU A 14 11.58 7.95 -9.21
N MET A 15 10.57 7.14 -9.54
CA MET A 15 10.23 5.96 -8.73
C MET A 15 11.43 5.01 -8.62
N GLY A 16 12.12 4.70 -9.72
CA GLY A 16 13.32 3.87 -9.70
C GLY A 16 14.41 4.43 -8.78
N LYS A 17 14.62 5.75 -8.76
CA LYS A 17 15.54 6.41 -7.82
C LYS A 17 15.04 6.27 -6.38
N TRP A 18 13.77 6.57 -6.11
CA TRP A 18 13.17 6.47 -4.77
C TRP A 18 13.20 5.06 -4.20
N LEU A 19 13.00 4.05 -5.05
CA LEU A 19 13.10 2.62 -4.70
C LEU A 19 14.53 2.17 -4.42
N LYS A 20 15.51 2.93 -4.90
CA LYS A 20 16.95 2.72 -4.67
C LYS A 20 17.50 3.57 -3.53
N MET A 21 16.77 4.59 -3.07
CA MET A 21 17.11 5.32 -1.85
C MET A 21 16.93 4.39 -0.65
N ASP A 22 17.62 4.67 0.47
CA ASP A 22 17.64 3.86 1.71
C ASP A 22 16.27 3.72 2.43
N PHE A 23 15.16 3.90 1.73
CA PHE A 23 13.84 3.53 2.20
C PHE A 23 13.71 2.00 2.23
N GLU A 24 13.89 1.44 3.42
CA GLU A 24 13.65 0.04 3.72
C GLU A 24 12.13 -0.26 3.69
N PHE A 25 11.56 -0.35 2.48
CA PHE A 25 10.23 -0.92 2.32
C PHE A 25 10.25 -2.38 2.75
N SER A 26 9.34 -2.76 3.62
CA SER A 26 9.24 -4.12 4.15
C SER A 26 8.18 -4.95 3.45
N HIS A 27 7.16 -4.32 2.86
CA HIS A 27 6.02 -5.02 2.26
C HIS A 27 5.52 -4.38 0.97
N PHE A 28 5.05 -5.24 0.07
CA PHE A 28 4.14 -4.88 -1.01
C PHE A 28 2.74 -5.40 -0.66
N VAL A 29 1.75 -4.52 -0.67
CA VAL A 29 0.36 -4.87 -0.31
C VAL A 29 -0.57 -4.54 -1.47
N THR A 30 -1.40 -5.49 -1.87
CA THR A 30 -2.47 -5.27 -2.85
C THR A 30 -3.82 -5.32 -2.15
N LEU A 31 -4.63 -4.27 -2.29
CA LEU A 31 -5.99 -4.17 -1.74
C LEU A 31 -6.98 -4.08 -2.91
N ALA A 32 -7.57 -5.20 -3.32
CA ALA A 32 -8.56 -5.23 -4.39
C ALA A 32 -9.98 -5.19 -3.85
N THR A 33 -10.86 -4.45 -4.51
CA THR A 33 -12.26 -4.33 -4.09
C THR A 33 -13.15 -5.42 -4.68
N ASN A 34 -12.80 -5.94 -5.85
CA ASN A 34 -13.67 -6.77 -6.69
C ASN A 34 -15.03 -6.10 -6.96
N ASP A 35 -15.04 -4.78 -7.03
CA ASP A 35 -16.22 -3.95 -7.29
C ASP A 35 -15.84 -2.80 -8.23
N ALA A 36 -16.22 -2.94 -9.50
CA ALA A 36 -15.95 -1.98 -10.58
C ALA A 36 -16.75 -0.68 -10.44
N GLY A 37 -17.81 -0.66 -9.62
CA GLY A 37 -18.69 0.49 -9.46
C GLY A 37 -18.16 1.56 -8.52
N LEU A 38 -16.99 1.34 -7.90
CA LEU A 38 -16.47 2.24 -6.88
C LEU A 38 -15.78 3.45 -7.47
N SER A 39 -16.24 4.62 -7.05
CA SER A 39 -15.57 5.87 -7.40
C SER A 39 -14.17 5.97 -6.77
N PRO A 40 -13.21 6.62 -7.44
CA PRO A 40 -11.88 6.89 -6.87
C PRO A 40 -11.93 7.58 -5.50
N ALA A 41 -12.88 8.48 -5.28
CA ALA A 41 -13.08 9.13 -3.98
C ALA A 41 -13.46 8.13 -2.88
N THR A 42 -14.30 7.14 -3.19
CA THR A 42 -14.65 6.06 -2.25
C THR A 42 -13.46 5.14 -1.99
N MET A 43 -12.69 4.83 -3.03
CA MET A 43 -11.44 4.07 -2.91
C MET A 43 -10.46 4.74 -1.93
N ARG A 44 -10.27 6.05 -2.05
CA ARG A 44 -9.37 6.83 -1.18
C ARG A 44 -9.88 6.87 0.26
N ARG A 45 -11.19 7.08 0.46
CA ARG A 45 -11.81 7.04 1.80
C ARG A 45 -11.64 5.66 2.47
N ARG A 46 -11.75 4.58 1.70
CA ARG A 46 -11.54 3.21 2.20
C ARG A 46 -10.08 2.95 2.54
N LEU A 47 -9.14 3.42 1.72
CA LEU A 47 -7.71 3.34 2.03
C LEU A 47 -7.37 4.07 3.34
N LYS A 48 -7.88 5.28 3.54
CA LYS A 48 -7.75 6.02 4.81
C LYS A 48 -8.34 5.26 6.00
N SER A 49 -9.52 4.68 5.82
CA SER A 49 -10.18 3.90 6.87
C SER A 49 -9.44 2.61 7.18
N TRP A 50 -8.80 2.00 6.18
CA TRP A 50 -7.98 0.81 6.32
C TRP A 50 -6.73 1.12 7.14
N ASP A 51 -6.00 2.18 6.76
CA ASP A 51 -4.82 2.66 7.50
C ASP A 51 -5.12 2.89 8.98
N ALA A 52 -6.18 3.65 9.29
CA ALA A 52 -6.61 3.90 10.66
C ALA A 52 -6.97 2.61 11.43
N ARG A 53 -7.57 1.61 10.78
CA ARG A 53 -7.90 0.31 11.40
C ARG A 53 -6.65 -0.51 11.67
N VAL A 54 -5.72 -0.56 10.72
CA VAL A 54 -4.45 -1.28 10.88
C VAL A 54 -3.65 -0.65 12.01
N ASN A 55 -3.43 0.67 11.98
CA ASN A 55 -2.71 1.38 13.04
C ASN A 55 -3.40 1.24 14.41
N ARG A 56 -4.73 1.26 14.49
CA ARG A 56 -5.43 1.01 15.75
C ARG A 56 -5.27 -0.42 16.25
N ALA A 57 -5.28 -1.42 15.36
CA ALA A 57 -5.12 -2.82 15.73
C ALA A 57 -3.70 -3.11 16.20
N LEU A 58 -2.72 -2.43 15.62
CA LEU A 58 -1.32 -2.48 15.97
C LEU A 58 -1.06 -1.69 17.28
N TYR A 59 -1.14 -0.38 17.25
CA TYR A 59 -0.68 0.50 18.34
C TYR A 59 -1.78 0.83 19.38
N GLY A 60 -2.95 0.19 19.25
CA GLY A 60 -4.07 0.36 20.18
C GLY A 60 -4.91 1.63 19.95
N PRO A 61 -5.89 1.91 20.85
CA PRO A 61 -6.84 3.01 20.67
C PRO A 61 -6.22 4.41 20.58
N LYS A 62 -5.02 4.60 21.14
CA LYS A 62 -4.29 5.87 21.15
C LYS A 62 -3.19 5.91 20.08
N TRP A 63 -3.27 5.09 19.03
CA TRP A 63 -2.29 5.02 17.94
C TRP A 63 -1.88 6.38 17.37
N GLN A 64 -2.78 7.37 17.36
CA GLN A 64 -2.47 8.73 16.91
C GLN A 64 -1.39 9.45 17.73
N LYS A 65 -1.06 8.98 18.93
CA LYS A 65 0.06 9.50 19.73
C LYS A 65 1.42 8.96 19.28
N HIS A 66 1.44 7.98 18.39
CA HIS A 66 2.61 7.23 17.94
C HIS A 66 2.93 7.54 16.47
N GLN A 67 2.75 8.79 16.01
CA GLN A 67 2.85 9.17 14.59
C GLN A 67 4.16 8.73 13.92
N ASP A 68 5.25 8.73 14.68
CA ASP A 68 6.59 8.36 14.20
C ASP A 68 6.80 6.84 14.14
N GLU A 69 5.90 6.06 14.75
CA GLU A 69 6.00 4.60 14.83
C GLU A 69 5.04 3.91 13.85
N LEU A 70 4.05 4.63 13.31
CA LEU A 70 2.99 4.09 12.46
C LEU A 70 3.54 3.45 11.18
N ILE A 71 2.71 2.62 10.55
CA ILE A 71 2.98 2.17 9.19
C ILE A 71 3.08 3.38 8.26
N TRP A 72 3.96 3.28 7.28
CA TRP A 72 4.23 4.33 6.32
C TRP A 72 4.16 3.73 4.92
N PHE A 73 3.39 4.33 4.01
CA PHE A 73 3.27 3.78 2.66
C PHE A 73 2.97 4.81 1.59
N PHE A 74 3.36 4.47 0.36
CA PHE A 74 2.77 5.03 -0.86
C PHE A 74 1.70 4.10 -1.39
N ALA A 75 0.62 4.65 -1.95
CA ALA A 75 -0.40 3.84 -2.62
C ALA A 75 -0.65 4.32 -4.05
N PHE A 76 -0.84 3.37 -4.95
CA PHE A 76 -1.13 3.57 -6.37
C PHE A 76 -2.47 2.91 -6.73
N LEU A 77 -3.38 3.66 -7.34
CA LEU A 77 -4.66 3.11 -7.80
C LEU A 77 -4.50 2.54 -9.21
N GLU A 78 -4.79 1.25 -9.36
CA GLU A 78 -4.79 0.56 -10.64
C GLU A 78 -6.22 0.21 -11.09
N LYS A 79 -6.44 0.27 -12.43
CA LYS A 79 -7.68 -0.13 -13.12
C LYS A 79 -8.96 0.46 -12.48
N PRO A 80 -9.05 1.80 -12.26
CA PRO A 80 -10.15 2.41 -11.52
C PRO A 80 -11.55 2.18 -12.11
N SER A 81 -11.65 1.87 -13.40
CA SER A 81 -12.92 1.66 -14.12
C SER A 81 -13.28 0.20 -14.39
N ALA A 82 -12.47 -0.76 -13.93
CA ALA A 82 -12.69 -2.18 -14.23
C ALA A 82 -12.60 -3.08 -13.00
N ASN A 83 -11.49 -3.01 -12.25
CA ASN A 83 -11.36 -3.67 -10.97
C ASN A 83 -10.41 -2.83 -10.12
N PRO A 84 -10.93 -1.80 -9.42
CA PRO A 84 -10.09 -0.86 -8.72
C PRO A 84 -9.35 -1.57 -7.58
N HIS A 85 -8.04 -1.44 -7.55
CA HIS A 85 -7.20 -1.96 -6.47
C HIS A 85 -6.05 -1.03 -6.17
N TRP A 86 -5.66 -1.01 -4.89
CA TRP A 86 -4.50 -0.27 -4.43
C TRP A 86 -3.27 -1.17 -4.40
N HIS A 87 -2.17 -0.72 -4.98
CA HIS A 87 -0.84 -1.25 -4.72
C HIS A 87 -0.11 -0.35 -3.74
N LEU A 88 0.32 -0.89 -2.61
CA LEU A 88 0.97 -0.17 -1.54
C LEU A 88 2.42 -0.62 -1.41
N MET A 89 3.29 0.36 -1.27
CA MET A 89 4.67 0.18 -0.86
C MET A 89 4.81 0.60 0.57
N LEU A 90 4.95 -0.36 1.47
CA LEU A 90 4.80 -0.15 2.90
C LEU A 90 6.09 -0.42 3.66
N ARG A 91 6.32 0.42 4.65
CA ARG A 91 7.34 0.29 5.69
C ARG A 91 6.66 0.26 7.05
N ILE A 92 7.18 -0.58 7.94
CA ILE A 92 6.83 -0.58 9.36
C ILE A 92 7.94 0.23 10.05
N VAL A 93 7.61 1.38 10.65
CA VAL A 93 8.60 2.38 11.09
C VAL A 93 9.00 2.24 12.58
N GLY A 94 8.16 1.64 13.41
CA GLY A 94 8.38 1.50 14.85
C GLY A 94 8.97 0.16 15.31
N ARG A 95 9.46 0.12 16.56
CA ARG A 95 9.85 -1.10 17.28
C ARG A 95 8.64 -1.99 17.48
N TRP A 96 8.42 -2.90 16.55
CA TRP A 96 7.60 -4.08 16.78
C TRP A 96 8.51 -5.17 17.35
N ASN A 97 8.02 -5.96 18.31
CA ASN A 97 8.73 -6.97 19.12
C ASN A 97 10.05 -7.49 18.52
N GLU A 98 11.06 -7.70 19.36
CA GLU A 98 12.42 -8.18 19.00
C GLU A 98 12.45 -9.45 18.10
N ASP A 99 11.30 -10.08 17.85
CA ASP A 99 11.04 -11.09 16.83
C ASP A 99 10.33 -10.54 15.56
N PRO A 100 11.03 -10.46 14.41
CA PRO A 100 10.47 -10.11 13.10
C PRO A 100 9.32 -11.01 12.62
N VAL A 101 9.25 -12.28 13.06
CA VAL A 101 8.21 -13.23 12.63
C VAL A 101 6.86 -12.87 13.25
N SER A 102 6.85 -12.56 14.55
CA SER A 102 5.66 -12.07 15.26
C SER A 102 5.13 -10.79 14.62
N THR A 103 6.03 -9.85 14.31
CA THR A 103 5.71 -8.57 13.65
C THR A 103 4.99 -8.76 12.31
N TYR A 104 5.52 -9.64 11.45
CA TYR A 104 4.92 -9.94 10.16
C TYR A 104 3.52 -10.52 10.30
N SER A 105 3.35 -11.50 11.21
CA SER A 105 2.08 -12.18 11.43
C SER A 105 1.01 -11.23 11.97
N GLU A 106 1.36 -10.35 12.91
CA GLU A 106 0.44 -9.38 13.49
C GLU A 106 0.01 -8.32 12.47
N PHE A 107 0.96 -7.79 11.68
CA PHE A 107 0.64 -6.89 10.58
C PHE A 107 -0.27 -7.57 9.55
N HIS A 108 0.08 -8.78 9.10
CA HIS A 108 -0.72 -9.52 8.12
C HIS A 108 -2.16 -9.73 8.61
N ARG A 109 -2.33 -10.12 9.87
CA ARG A 109 -3.65 -10.30 10.50
C ARG A 109 -4.41 -8.97 10.57
N ALA A 110 -3.77 -7.89 11.02
CA ALA A 110 -4.39 -6.58 11.13
C ALA A 110 -4.80 -6.02 9.77
N ALA A 111 -3.92 -6.11 8.76
CA ALA A 111 -4.16 -5.71 7.38
C ALA A 111 -5.35 -6.48 6.78
N PHE A 112 -5.37 -7.80 6.98
CA PHE A 112 -6.45 -8.66 6.50
C PHE A 112 -7.80 -8.30 7.12
N ILE A 113 -7.88 -8.29 8.46
CA ILE A 113 -9.12 -7.97 9.17
C ILE A 113 -9.60 -6.55 8.81
N GLY A 114 -8.69 -5.57 8.80
CA GLY A 114 -8.99 -4.19 8.46
C GLY A 114 -9.59 -4.06 7.07
N TRP A 115 -9.04 -4.77 6.08
CA TRP A 115 -9.57 -4.73 4.71
C TRP A 115 -10.91 -5.44 4.59
N LYS A 116 -11.02 -6.66 5.11
CA LYS A 116 -12.25 -7.46 5.01
C LYS A 116 -13.45 -6.81 5.72
N GLN A 117 -13.22 -6.04 6.77
CA GLN A 117 -14.28 -5.26 7.43
C GLN A 117 -14.81 -4.10 6.56
N LEU A 118 -13.96 -3.50 5.72
CA LEU A 118 -14.33 -2.41 4.81
C LEU A 118 -14.85 -2.92 3.47
N MET A 119 -14.29 -4.04 3.02
CA MET A 119 -14.54 -4.70 1.74
C MET A 119 -14.71 -6.21 1.91
N PRO A 120 -15.90 -6.69 2.33
CA PRO A 120 -16.16 -8.12 2.48
C PRO A 120 -15.97 -8.93 1.19
N SER A 121 -16.23 -8.34 0.02
CA SER A 121 -15.97 -8.95 -1.30
C SER A 121 -14.52 -8.79 -1.78
N GLY A 122 -13.76 -7.88 -1.15
CA GLY A 122 -12.41 -7.55 -1.56
C GLY A 122 -11.39 -8.64 -1.22
N THR A 123 -10.28 -8.64 -1.93
CA THR A 123 -9.11 -9.48 -1.67
C THR A 123 -7.96 -8.60 -1.19
N ILE A 124 -7.10 -9.21 -0.38
CA ILE A 124 -5.86 -8.59 0.08
C ILE A 124 -4.75 -9.59 -0.12
N ASP A 125 -3.62 -9.10 -0.60
CA ASP A 125 -2.38 -9.84 -0.71
C ASP A 125 -1.27 -9.02 -0.06
N VAL A 126 -0.44 -9.66 0.77
CA VAL A 126 0.63 -9.02 1.54
C VAL A 126 1.88 -9.85 1.33
N GLN A 127 2.89 -9.24 0.72
CA GLN A 127 4.15 -9.90 0.40
C GLN A 127 5.31 -9.18 1.07
N ALA A 128 6.14 -9.92 1.80
CA ALA A 128 7.39 -9.40 2.35
C ALA A 128 8.38 -9.12 1.23
N ILE A 129 9.00 -7.94 1.27
CA ILE A 129 10.11 -7.59 0.40
C ILE A 129 11.39 -8.14 1.07
N ARG A 130 11.92 -9.25 0.56
CA ARG A 130 13.14 -9.88 1.11
C ARG A 130 14.40 -9.28 0.47
N ALA A 131 15.43 -9.07 1.27
CA ALA A 131 16.77 -8.74 0.79
C ALA A 131 17.27 -9.85 -0.16
N GLY A 132 17.67 -9.49 -1.39
CA GLY A 132 18.23 -10.41 -2.38
C GLY A 132 17.32 -10.78 -3.56
N TYR A 133 16.07 -10.32 -3.62
CA TYR A 133 15.37 -10.24 -4.90
C TYR A 133 16.05 -9.15 -5.73
N SER A 134 16.31 -9.42 -7.02
CA SER A 134 16.82 -8.43 -7.96
C SER A 134 15.88 -7.23 -7.93
N SER A 135 16.36 -6.17 -7.25
CA SER A 135 15.71 -4.91 -6.87
C SER A 135 14.20 -4.94 -6.57
N VAL A 136 13.81 -4.43 -5.40
CA VAL A 136 12.41 -4.02 -5.11
C VAL A 136 11.81 -3.24 -6.29
N GLU A 137 12.66 -2.46 -6.96
CA GLU A 137 12.39 -1.80 -8.23
C GLU A 137 11.90 -2.74 -9.34
N GLU A 138 12.56 -3.85 -9.69
CA GLU A 138 12.07 -4.76 -10.75
C GLU A 138 10.73 -5.39 -10.38
N TYR A 139 10.54 -5.80 -9.13
CA TYR A 139 9.30 -6.39 -8.66
C TYR A 139 8.16 -5.36 -8.74
N VAL A 140 8.36 -4.18 -8.14
CA VAL A 140 7.40 -3.09 -8.16
C VAL A 140 7.16 -2.61 -9.58
N LEU A 141 8.20 -2.33 -10.37
CA LEU A 141 8.06 -1.90 -11.77
C LEU A 141 7.44 -2.98 -12.66
N LYS A 142 7.44 -4.26 -12.30
CA LYS A 142 6.73 -5.33 -13.01
C LYS A 142 5.25 -5.31 -12.65
N GLU A 143 4.92 -5.29 -11.36
CA GLU A 143 3.53 -5.22 -10.87
C GLU A 143 2.86 -3.91 -11.32
N LEU A 144 3.64 -2.82 -11.36
CA LEU A 144 3.16 -1.50 -11.72
C LEU A 144 3.06 -1.23 -13.24
N ARG A 145 3.37 -2.19 -14.14
CA ARG A 145 3.24 -1.99 -15.61
C ARG A 145 1.80 -1.84 -16.10
N GLY A 146 0.81 -1.96 -15.22
CA GLY A 146 -0.58 -1.63 -15.51
C GLY A 146 -0.78 -0.15 -15.87
N ALA A 147 -1.98 0.20 -16.32
CA ALA A 147 -2.38 1.60 -16.48
C ALA A 147 -2.56 2.24 -15.10
N ILE A 148 -1.43 2.52 -14.44
CA ILE A 148 -1.40 3.25 -13.18
C ILE A 148 -1.78 4.68 -13.47
N GLN A 149 -2.84 5.11 -12.82
CA GLN A 149 -3.16 6.52 -12.80
C GLN A 149 -2.30 7.19 -11.72
N TYR A 150 -1.13 7.66 -12.12
CA TYR A 150 -0.28 8.51 -11.28
C TYR A 150 -0.97 9.80 -10.83
N SER A 151 -2.11 10.16 -11.42
CA SER A 151 -2.97 11.24 -10.91
C SER A 151 -3.64 10.92 -9.57
N SER A 152 -3.61 9.65 -9.12
CA SER A 152 -4.31 9.19 -7.91
C SER A 152 -3.37 8.55 -6.87
N PHE A 153 -2.09 8.93 -6.86
CA PHE A 153 -1.17 8.48 -5.81
C PHE A 153 -1.54 9.09 -4.45
N VAL A 154 -1.34 8.32 -3.38
CA VAL A 154 -1.51 8.78 -2.01
C VAL A 154 -0.16 8.74 -1.32
N THR A 155 0.25 9.87 -0.78
CA THR A 155 1.47 9.99 0.03
C THR A 155 1.17 9.68 1.50
N PRO A 156 2.16 9.19 2.26
CA PRO A 156 1.99 8.84 3.67
C PRO A 156 1.38 9.97 4.51
N ASP A 157 1.78 11.21 4.28
CA ASP A 157 1.31 12.35 5.08
C ASP A 157 -0.15 12.73 4.83
N GLU A 158 -0.71 12.32 3.70
CA GLU A 158 -2.06 12.70 3.29
C GLU A 158 -3.15 12.07 4.17
N LEU A 159 -2.87 10.91 4.74
CA LEU A 159 -3.83 10.15 5.55
C LEU A 159 -3.78 10.51 7.04
N ARG A 160 -2.79 11.31 7.46
CA ARG A 160 -2.49 11.62 8.88
C ARG A 160 -3.35 12.74 9.48
N HIS A 161 -4.28 13.31 8.70
CA HIS A 161 -5.18 14.41 9.12
C HIS A 161 -6.58 13.93 9.53
#